data_AF-A0A3C0SHR4-F1
#
_entry.id   AF-A0A3C0SHR4-F1
#
_cell.length_a   1.000
_cell.length_b   1.000
_cell.length_c   1.000
_cell.angle_alpha   90.00
_cell.angle_beta   90.00
_cell.angle_gamma   90.00
#
_symmetry.space_group_name_H-M   'P 1'
#
loop_
_entity.id
_entity.type
_entity.pdbx_description
1 polymer ?
#
loop_
_entity_poly.entity_id
_entity_poly.type
_entity_poly.pdbx_seq_one_letter_code
_entity_poly.pdbx_strand_id
1 'polypeptide(L)' 'MKMFDRIEFAVAAYNAGQGAVGRWLPPKRSVEEWVEDIPYGETREFVRQVMANRYIYRITYPETGLKGDQQK' A
#
# COMPACT_ATOMS: atom_id res chain seq x y z
N MET A 1 -11.59 -5.72 11.96
CA MET A 1 -12.19 -4.76 11.01
C MET A 1 -11.12 -4.38 10.00
N LYS A 2 -11.15 -4.94 8.78
CA LYS A 2 -10.25 -4.50 7.69
C LYS A 2 -10.92 -3.30 7.01
N MET A 3 -10.35 -2.11 7.24
CA MET A 3 -10.86 -0.86 6.66
C MET A 3 -10.42 -0.67 5.21
N PHE A 4 -9.33 -1.33 4.79
CA PHE A 4 -8.81 -1.28 3.44
C PHE A 4 -8.51 -2.71 2.95
N ASP A 5 -9.00 -3.03 1.75
CA ASP A 5 -8.80 -4.34 1.11
C ASP A 5 -7.46 -4.49 0.40
N ARG A 6 -6.76 -3.36 0.19
CA ARG A 6 -5.44 -3.25 -0.45
C ARG A 6 -4.43 -2.70 0.55
N ILE A 7 -3.21 -3.22 0.50
CA ILE A 7 -2.14 -2.82 1.43
C ILE A 7 -1.68 -1.38 1.16
N GLU A 8 -1.73 -0.95 -0.09
CA GLU A 8 -1.37 0.39 -0.53
C GLU A 8 -2.23 1.46 0.12
N PHE A 9 -3.54 1.21 0.21
CA PHE A 9 -4.49 2.13 0.87
C PHE A 9 -4.26 2.15 2.39
N ALA A 10 -3.97 1.00 2.99
CA ALA A 10 -3.67 0.90 4.42
C ALA A 10 -2.38 1.65 4.78
N VAL A 11 -1.33 1.50 3.97
CA VAL A 11 -0.04 2.19 4.16
C VAL A 11 -0.19 3.68 3.95
N ALA A 12 -0.93 4.12 2.92
CA ALA A 12 -1.23 5.53 2.70
C ALA A 12 -2.02 6.12 3.89
N ALA A 13 -2.99 5.39 4.42
CA ALA A 13 -3.82 5.84 5.54
C ALA A 13 -3.05 5.87 6.86
N TYR A 14 -2.02 5.03 7.02
CA TYR A 14 -1.12 5.09 8.15
C TYR A 14 -0.33 6.41 8.18
N ASN A 15 0.11 6.91 7.02
CA ASN A 15 0.88 8.15 6.92
C ASN A 15 0.01 9.40 6.83
N ALA A 16 -1.04 9.40 6.01
CA ALA A 16 -1.89 10.57 5.75
C ALA A 16 -3.23 10.59 6.50
N GLY A 17 -3.56 9.52 7.22
CA GLY A 17 -4.85 9.32 7.87
C GLY A 17 -5.94 8.76 6.94
N GLN A 18 -6.84 7.96 7.51
CA GLN A 18 -7.97 7.33 6.80
C GLN A 18 -8.88 8.33 6.09
N GLY A 19 -9.11 9.52 6.68
CA GLY A 19 -9.99 10.54 6.09
C GLY A 19 -9.42 11.17 4.82
N ALA A 20 -8.09 11.25 4.70
CA ALA A 20 -7.44 11.70 3.47
C ALA A 20 -7.55 10.65 2.37
N VAL A 21 -7.21 9.39 2.67
CA VAL A 21 -7.32 8.28 1.72
C VAL A 21 -8.77 8.06 1.27
N GLY A 22 -9.74 8.23 2.16
CA GLY A 22 -11.17 8.18 1.80
C GLY A 22 -11.59 9.19 0.73
N ARG A 23 -10.90 10.35 0.63
CA ARG A 23 -11.14 11.34 -0.44
C ARG A 23 -10.46 10.99 -1.76
N TRP A 24 -9.47 10.09 -1.74
CA TRP A 24 -8.71 9.67 -2.93
C TRP A 24 -9.24 8.35 -3.50
N LEU A 25 -10.16 7.70 -2.80
CA LEU A 25 -10.83 6.47 -3.22
C LEU A 25 -12.22 6.77 -3.80
N PRO A 26 -12.74 5.89 -4.67
CA PRO A 26 -12.05 4.74 -5.26
C PRO A 26 -10.96 5.17 -6.27
N PRO A 27 -9.93 4.33 -6.52
CA PRO A 27 -8.94 4.64 -7.54
C PRO A 27 -9.61 4.73 -8.92
N LYS A 28 -9.25 5.74 -9.71
CA LYS A 28 -9.76 5.91 -11.08
C LYS A 28 -9.05 5.00 -12.09
N ARG A 29 -7.88 4.51 -11.71
CA ARG A 29 -6.93 3.76 -12.54
C ARG A 29 -6.35 2.60 -11.75
N SER A 30 -5.27 1.99 -12.24
CA SER A 30 -4.54 0.96 -11.50
C SER A 30 -4.08 1.47 -10.11
N VAL A 31 -3.74 0.55 -9.22
CA VAL A 31 -3.26 0.92 -7.87
C VAL A 31 -1.90 1.62 -7.97
N GLU A 32 -1.06 1.21 -8.91
CA GLU A 32 0.22 1.82 -9.22
C GLU A 32 0.04 3.28 -9.65
N GLU A 33 -0.88 3.53 -10.59
CA GLU A 33 -1.21 4.91 -11.00
C GLU A 33 -1.90 5.69 -9.89
N TRP A 34 -2.70 5.05 -9.04
CA TRP A 34 -3.32 5.69 -7.88
C TRP A 34 -2.28 6.18 -6.88
N VAL A 35 -1.20 5.42 -6.65
CA VAL A 35 -0.08 5.86 -5.80
C VAL A 35 0.51 7.15 -6.37
N GLU A 36 0.72 7.22 -7.67
CA GLU A 36 1.25 8.41 -8.35
C GLU A 36 0.31 9.63 -8.26
N ASP A 37 -1.00 9.40 -8.14
CA ASP A 37 -2.01 10.44 -7.99
C ASP A 37 -2.18 10.95 -6.54
N ILE A 38 -1.54 10.34 -5.54
CA ILE A 38 -1.62 10.76 -4.12
C ILE A 38 -1.18 12.23 -3.99
N PRO A 39 -2.02 13.18 -3.55
CA PRO A 39 -1.69 14.61 -3.56
C PRO A 39 -0.55 15.01 -2.62
N TYR A 40 -0.35 14.25 -1.54
CA TYR A 40 0.69 14.54 -0.56
C TYR A 40 1.99 13.87 -1.02
N GLY A 41 2.96 14.70 -1.43
CA GLY A 41 4.24 14.21 -1.96
C GLY A 41 5.00 13.30 -0.99
N GLU A 42 4.99 13.63 0.30
CA GLU A 42 5.57 12.79 1.36
C GLU A 42 4.88 11.42 1.43
N THR A 43 3.54 11.40 1.48
CA THR A 43 2.76 10.15 1.52
C THR A 43 2.98 9.30 0.29
N ARG A 44 3.02 9.94 -0.89
CA ARG A 44 3.30 9.27 -2.15
C ARG A 44 4.65 8.54 -2.10
N GLU A 45 5.69 9.27 -1.69
CA GLU A 45 7.04 8.73 -1.60
C GLU A 45 7.16 7.63 -0.53
N PHE A 46 6.52 7.82 0.62
CA PHE A 46 6.44 6.80 1.66
C PHE A 46 5.81 5.49 1.16
N VAL A 47 4.67 5.57 0.46
CA VAL A 47 4.00 4.39 -0.09
C VAL A 47 4.90 3.67 -1.09
N ARG A 48 5.59 4.40 -1.99
CA ARG A 48 6.55 3.79 -2.93
C ARG A 48 7.66 3.03 -2.21
N GLN A 49 8.27 3.62 -1.20
CA GLN A 49 9.35 2.98 -0.45
C GLN A 49 8.88 1.71 0.26
N VAL A 50 7.69 1.74 0.88
CA VAL A 50 7.13 0.54 1.53
C VAL A 50 6.85 -0.56 0.51
N MET A 51 6.30 -0.24 -0.67
CA MET A 51 6.03 -1.26 -1.69
C MET A 51 7.30 -1.82 -2.32
N ALA A 52 8.29 -0.96 -2.58
CA ALA A 52 9.61 -1.38 -3.06
C ALA A 52 10.30 -2.31 -2.04
N ASN A 53 10.31 -1.91 -0.76
CA ASN A 53 10.86 -2.74 0.31
C ASN A 53 10.10 -4.05 0.42
N ARG A 54 8.76 -4.03 0.39
CA ARG A 54 7.94 -5.25 0.43
C ARG A 54 8.30 -6.21 -0.71
N TYR A 55 8.50 -5.69 -1.91
CA TYR A 55 8.95 -6.50 -3.04
C TYR A 55 10.33 -7.12 -2.79
N ILE A 56 11.30 -6.31 -2.33
CA ILE A 56 12.65 -6.77 -1.98
C ILE A 56 12.61 -7.85 -0.88
N TYR A 57 11.82 -7.67 0.17
CA TYR A 57 11.69 -8.66 1.23
C TYR A 57 11.08 -9.98 0.73
N ARG A 58 10.10 -9.94 -0.19
CA ARG A 58 9.53 -11.16 -0.77
C ARG A 58 10.53 -11.96 -1.59
N ILE A 59 11.43 -11.28 -2.31
CA ILE A 59 12.45 -11.96 -3.12
C ILE A 59 13.63 -12.45 -2.26
N THR A 60 14.02 -11.69 -1.24
CA THR A 60 15.18 -12.03 -0.39
C THR A 60 14.84 -13.09 0.66
N TYR A 61 13.58 -13.12 1.12
CA TYR A 61 13.10 -14.05 2.14
C TYR A 61 11.90 -14.87 1.65
N PRO A 62 12.10 -15.74 0.64
CA PRO A 62 11.01 -16.52 0.05
C PRO A 62 10.35 -17.46 1.07
N GLU A 63 11.12 -18.05 1.98
CA GLU A 63 10.65 -18.97 3.02
C GLU A 63 9.65 -18.31 4.00
N THR A 64 9.86 -17.02 4.27
CA THR A 64 9.04 -16.23 5.20
C THR A 64 7.73 -15.76 4.54
N GLY A 65 7.71 -15.62 3.21
CA GLY A 65 6.53 -15.26 2.43
C GLY A 65 5.50 -16.39 2.29
N LEU A 66 5.92 -17.65 2.39
CA LEU A 66 5.08 -18.82 2.15
C LEU A 66 4.07 -19.14 3.27
N LYS A 67 4.27 -18.64 4.50
CA LYS A 67 3.34 -18.90 5.62
C LYS A 67 2.18 -17.90 5.72
N GLY A 68 2.30 -16.70 5.15
CA GLY A 68 1.28 -15.65 5.28
C GLY A 68 0.17 -15.70 4.23
N ASP A 69 0.47 -16.20 3.02
CA ASP A 69 -0.47 -16.21 1.89
C ASP A 69 -1.33 -17.50 1.83
N GLN A 70 -1.04 -18.53 2.63
CA GLN A 70 -1.81 -19.79 2.70
C GLN A 70 -2.89 -19.81 3.80
N GLN A 71 -3.10 -18.70 4.50
CA GLN A 71 -4.19 -18.52 5.47
C GLN A 71 -5.10 -17.37 5.00
N LYS A 72 -5.75 -17.57 3.86
CA LYS A 72 -6.91 -16.77 3.45
C LYS A 72 -7.85 -17.60 2.59
#